data_AF-A0A1G3UCM5-F1
#
_entry.id   AF-A0A1G3UCM5-F1
#
_cell.length_a   1.000
_cell.length_b   1.000
_cell.length_c   1.000
_cell.angle_alpha   90.00
_cell.angle_beta   90.00
_cell.angle_gamma   90.00
#
_symmetry.space_group_name_H-M   'P 1'
#
loop_
_entity.id
_entity.type
_entity.pdbx_description
1 polymer ?
#
loop_
_entity_poly.entity_id
_entity_poly.type
_entity_poly.pdbx_seq_one_letter_code
_entity_poly.pdbx_strand_id
1 'polypeptide(L)'
;MGISLNTLAEGCCDSLNKLTTIDLDDYKSNKSSSSIDKLLECNDKYILIEEKSFLLDYFRLAAQEARVKFEPQNGNIEDIFLETIKELPKNIKEKIMYKSFSEKTLSSADKIKDTIIMLCQDEKFCNEKIQKSEIIYLYCNSNNLHVDKLLNIMFNSKKAKQKIVECSKLNRYLELKQCS
;
A
#
# COMPACT_ATOMS: atom_id res chain seq x y z
N MET A 1 0.48 -21.19 -13.41
CA MET A 1 1.19 -19.96 -13.79
C MET A 1 1.42 -19.20 -12.51
N GLY A 2 2.69 -19.04 -12.12
CA GLY A 2 3.06 -18.31 -10.91
C GLY A 2 2.70 -16.82 -10.95
N ILE A 3 2.89 -16.14 -9.82
CA ILE A 3 2.64 -14.70 -9.68
C ILE A 3 3.96 -13.94 -9.88
N SER A 4 4.00 -12.99 -10.81
CA SER A 4 5.19 -12.17 -11.03
C SER A 4 5.46 -11.25 -9.84
N LEU A 5 6.70 -11.25 -9.34
CA LEU A 5 7.13 -10.35 -8.27
C LEU A 5 6.97 -8.88 -8.64
N ASN A 6 7.19 -8.53 -9.91
CA ASN A 6 7.07 -7.15 -10.39
C ASN A 6 5.63 -6.65 -10.27
N THR A 7 4.63 -7.55 -10.30
CA THR A 7 3.22 -7.19 -10.10
C THR A 7 2.83 -7.04 -8.62
N LEU A 8 3.74 -7.33 -7.68
CA LEU A 8 3.52 -7.26 -6.24
C LEU A 8 4.43 -6.25 -5.52
N ALA A 9 5.47 -5.75 -6.20
CA ALA A 9 6.46 -4.82 -5.67
C ALA A 9 5.90 -3.39 -5.56
N GLU A 10 6.61 -2.49 -4.89
CA GLU A 10 6.30 -1.05 -4.91
C GLU A 10 6.60 -0.48 -6.32
N GLY A 11 5.80 0.50 -6.77
CA GLY A 11 5.94 1.11 -8.09
C GLY A 11 5.26 0.34 -9.24
N CYS A 12 4.48 -0.69 -8.92
CA CYS A 12 3.71 -1.48 -9.89
C CYS A 12 2.39 -0.81 -10.31
N CYS A 13 1.98 0.27 -9.63
CA CYS A 13 0.63 0.78 -9.80
C CYS A 13 0.48 1.77 -10.97
N ASP A 14 0.12 1.24 -12.15
CA ASP A 14 -0.16 2.06 -13.34
C ASP A 14 -1.31 3.06 -13.17
N SER A 15 -2.28 2.77 -12.29
CA SER A 15 -3.39 3.70 -12.01
C SER A 15 -2.89 5.03 -11.44
N LEU A 16 -1.82 5.00 -10.66
CA LEU A 16 -1.25 6.20 -10.03
C LEU A 16 -0.62 7.13 -11.06
N ASN A 17 0.03 6.55 -12.09
CA ASN A 17 0.66 7.28 -13.19
C ASN A 17 -0.34 8.08 -14.06
N LYS A 18 -1.64 7.80 -13.93
CA LYS A 18 -2.71 8.48 -14.67
C LYS A 18 -3.31 9.66 -13.91
N LEU A 19 -2.96 9.82 -12.64
CA LEU A 19 -3.47 10.89 -11.78
C LEU A 19 -2.50 12.06 -11.76
N THR A 20 -3.05 13.27 -11.61
CA THR A 20 -2.21 14.46 -11.36
C THR A 20 -1.81 14.48 -9.89
N THR A 21 -0.69 13.84 -9.58
CA THR A 21 -0.12 13.79 -8.22
C THR A 21 1.19 14.57 -8.14
N ILE A 22 1.51 15.09 -6.96
CA ILE A 22 2.81 15.65 -6.64
C ILE A 22 3.70 14.51 -6.14
N ASP A 23 4.83 14.29 -6.81
CA ASP A 23 5.89 13.43 -6.30
C ASP A 23 6.61 14.15 -5.15
N LEU A 24 6.51 13.59 -3.95
CA LEU A 24 7.05 14.23 -2.76
C LEU A 24 8.55 13.96 -2.60
N ASP A 25 9.08 12.87 -3.14
CA ASP A 25 10.52 12.63 -3.13
C ASP A 25 11.26 13.63 -4.02
N ASP A 26 10.68 13.95 -5.20
CA ASP A 26 11.19 15.02 -6.07
C ASP A 26 11.04 16.40 -5.43
N TYR A 27 9.88 16.67 -4.82
CA TYR A 27 9.59 17.94 -4.11
C TYR A 27 10.60 18.21 -3.00
N LYS A 28 11.08 17.15 -2.36
CA LYS A 28 11.97 17.17 -1.19
C LYS A 28 13.44 17.28 -1.56
N SER A 29 13.86 17.42 -2.82
CA SER A 29 15.28 17.44 -3.22
C SER A 29 16.22 18.39 -2.41
N ASN A 30 15.67 19.33 -1.63
CA ASN A 30 16.39 20.21 -0.68
C ASN A 30 16.25 19.86 0.84
N LYS A 31 15.65 18.73 1.24
CA LYS A 31 15.44 18.32 2.66
C LYS A 31 15.89 16.86 2.90
N SER A 32 16.18 16.48 4.14
CA SER A 32 16.79 15.18 4.49
C SER A 32 15.84 14.07 4.96
N SER A 33 14.63 14.37 5.44
CA SER A 33 13.68 13.42 6.09
C SER A 33 12.81 12.62 5.11
N SER A 34 12.65 11.31 5.24
CA SER A 34 11.95 10.46 4.25
C SER A 34 10.50 10.86 3.92
N SER A 35 10.19 10.82 2.61
CA SER A 35 8.89 11.00 1.95
C SER A 35 7.82 9.96 2.23
N ILE A 36 6.53 10.32 2.34
CA ILE A 36 5.51 9.55 1.62
C ILE A 36 5.75 9.72 0.11
N ASP A 37 5.42 8.72 -0.70
CA ASP A 37 5.71 8.73 -2.14
C ASP A 37 4.96 9.85 -2.89
N LYS A 38 3.64 9.95 -2.75
CA LYS A 38 2.82 10.91 -3.54
C LYS A 38 1.81 11.70 -2.69
N LEU A 39 1.49 12.90 -3.16
CA LEU A 39 0.44 13.77 -2.65
C LEU A 39 -0.60 14.04 -3.76
N LEU A 40 -1.88 13.81 -3.45
CA LEU A 40 -3.01 14.18 -4.30
C LEU A 40 -3.80 15.30 -3.63
N GLU A 41 -4.11 16.36 -4.38
CA GLU A 41 -4.98 17.43 -3.92
C GLU A 41 -6.43 17.16 -4.32
N CYS A 42 -7.33 17.17 -3.34
CA CYS A 42 -8.78 17.20 -3.56
C CYS A 42 -9.34 18.60 -3.24
N ASN A 43 -10.64 18.77 -3.46
CA ASN A 43 -11.34 20.02 -3.19
C ASN A 43 -11.24 20.45 -1.71
N ASP A 44 -11.42 19.51 -0.77
CA ASP A 44 -11.55 19.80 0.68
C ASP A 44 -10.41 19.25 1.54
N LYS A 45 -9.54 18.41 0.98
CA LYS A 45 -8.44 17.74 1.69
C LYS A 45 -7.29 17.36 0.78
N TYR A 46 -6.17 16.98 1.39
CA TYR A 46 -5.09 16.27 0.72
C TYR A 46 -5.19 14.75 0.98
N ILE A 47 -4.72 13.96 0.02
CA ILE A 47 -4.54 12.52 0.16
C ILE A 47 -3.05 12.21 0.03
N LEU A 48 -2.49 11.59 1.07
CA LEU A 48 -1.12 11.08 1.11
C LEU A 48 -1.15 9.62 0.64
N ILE A 49 -0.43 9.30 -0.44
CA ILE A 49 -0.45 7.97 -1.06
C ILE A 49 0.94 7.35 -0.93
N GLU A 50 1.00 6.19 -0.29
CA GLU A 50 2.21 5.36 -0.16
C GLU A 50 1.94 3.99 -0.80
N GLU A 51 2.78 3.56 -1.72
CA GLU A 51 2.74 2.20 -2.24
C GLU A 51 3.37 1.23 -1.23
N LYS A 52 2.76 0.06 -1.04
CA LYS A 52 3.26 -0.98 -0.14
C LYS A 52 3.11 -2.37 -0.70
N SER A 53 4.21 -3.12 -0.63
CA SER A 53 4.27 -4.53 -1.03
C SER A 53 3.68 -5.49 0.04
N PHE A 54 2.43 -5.28 0.48
CA PHE A 54 1.80 -6.11 1.52
C PHE A 54 1.73 -7.59 1.12
N LEU A 55 1.40 -7.87 -0.14
CA LEU A 55 1.24 -9.25 -0.62
C LEU A 55 2.58 -9.99 -0.70
N LEU A 56 3.63 -9.31 -1.14
CA LEU A 56 4.97 -9.89 -1.18
C LEU A 56 5.45 -10.25 0.24
N ASP A 57 5.21 -9.37 1.19
CA ASP A 57 5.58 -9.58 2.59
C ASP A 57 4.75 -10.68 3.25
N TYR A 58 3.44 -10.74 2.96
CA TYR A 58 2.58 -11.86 3.31
C TYR A 58 3.16 -13.20 2.82
N PHE A 59 3.58 -13.31 1.55
CA PHE A 59 4.16 -14.54 1.02
C PHE A 59 5.47 -14.91 1.71
N ARG A 60 6.32 -13.93 2.02
CA ARG A 60 7.57 -14.17 2.77
C ARG A 60 7.29 -14.73 4.17
N LEU A 61 6.34 -14.14 4.89
CA LEU A 61 5.96 -14.60 6.23
C LEU A 61 5.25 -15.97 6.18
N ALA A 62 4.43 -16.21 5.16
CA ALA A 62 3.77 -17.51 4.97
C ALA A 62 4.76 -18.63 4.66
N ALA A 63 5.83 -18.34 3.91
CA ALA A 63 6.94 -19.28 3.70
C ALA A 63 7.62 -19.69 5.02
N GLN A 64 7.87 -18.71 5.89
CA GLN A 64 8.46 -18.95 7.22
C GLN A 64 7.57 -19.86 8.07
N GLU A 65 6.26 -19.59 8.09
CA GLU A 65 5.30 -20.39 8.84
C GLU A 65 5.19 -21.82 8.30
N ALA A 66 5.16 -21.98 6.97
CA ALA A 66 5.15 -23.28 6.30
C ALA A 66 6.51 -24.01 6.34
N ARG A 67 7.56 -23.39 6.89
CA ARG A 67 8.94 -23.90 6.93
C ARG A 67 9.50 -24.26 5.56
N VAL A 68 9.11 -23.49 4.54
CA VAL A 68 9.63 -23.59 3.18
C VAL A 68 10.44 -22.36 2.85
N LYS A 69 11.39 -22.49 1.93
CA LYS A 69 12.20 -21.35 1.48
C LYS A 69 11.37 -20.51 0.51
N PHE A 70 11.34 -19.20 0.74
CA PHE A 70 10.77 -18.26 -0.23
C PHE A 70 11.79 -18.04 -1.36
N GLU A 71 11.70 -18.85 -2.41
CA GLU A 71 12.58 -18.78 -3.58
C GLU A 71 11.79 -18.49 -4.85
N PRO A 72 11.63 -17.22 -5.21
CA PRO A 72 11.06 -16.88 -6.51
C PRO A 72 11.98 -17.38 -7.63
N GLN A 73 11.43 -18.06 -8.62
CA GLN A 73 12.18 -18.51 -9.80
C GLN A 73 11.86 -17.62 -10.98
N ASN A 74 12.89 -17.12 -11.67
CA ASN A 74 12.74 -16.20 -12.80
C ASN A 74 11.82 -14.99 -12.50
N GLY A 75 11.86 -14.50 -11.25
CA GLY A 75 11.02 -13.39 -10.81
C GLY A 75 9.55 -13.76 -10.53
N ASN A 76 9.21 -15.04 -10.44
CA ASN A 76 7.85 -15.51 -10.16
C ASN A 76 7.76 -16.30 -8.85
N ILE A 77 6.62 -16.17 -8.18
CA ILE A 77 6.18 -17.02 -7.10
C ILE A 77 5.50 -18.24 -7.71
N GLU A 78 6.13 -19.40 -7.62
CA GLU A 78 5.70 -20.63 -8.29
C GLU A 78 4.39 -21.21 -7.75
N ASP A 79 3.63 -21.92 -8.61
CA ASP A 79 2.35 -22.54 -8.24
C ASP A 79 2.48 -23.50 -7.06
N ILE A 80 3.56 -24.30 -7.03
CA ILE A 80 3.82 -25.28 -5.95
C ILE A 80 3.93 -24.57 -4.59
N PHE A 81 4.57 -23.40 -4.56
CA PHE A 81 4.63 -22.59 -3.35
C PHE A 81 3.23 -22.07 -2.98
N LEU A 82 2.45 -21.60 -3.96
CA LEU A 82 1.09 -21.12 -3.71
C LEU A 82 0.17 -22.23 -3.18
N GLU A 83 0.29 -23.46 -3.67
CA GLU A 83 -0.42 -24.62 -3.12
C GLU A 83 -0.01 -24.88 -1.66
N THR A 84 1.27 -24.78 -1.35
CA THR A 84 1.76 -24.90 0.04
C THR A 84 1.12 -23.83 0.95
N ILE A 85 1.01 -22.60 0.48
CA ILE A 85 0.36 -21.52 1.25
C ILE A 85 -1.17 -21.73 1.33
N LYS A 86 -1.81 -22.32 0.31
CA LYS A 86 -3.24 -22.67 0.34
C LYS A 86 -3.57 -23.70 1.41
N GLU A 87 -2.66 -24.65 1.69
CA GLU A 87 -2.86 -25.66 2.73
C GLU A 87 -2.71 -25.14 4.16
N LEU A 88 -2.18 -23.91 4.35
CA LEU A 88 -2.13 -23.32 5.70
C LEU A 88 -3.55 -23.18 6.28
N PRO A 89 -3.72 -23.31 7.61
CA PRO A 89 -5.00 -23.04 8.25
C PRO A 89 -5.45 -21.58 8.06
N LYS A 90 -6.76 -21.35 7.95
CA LYS A 90 -7.33 -20.00 7.71
C LYS A 90 -6.90 -18.98 8.78
N ASN A 91 -6.95 -19.34 10.05
CA ASN A 91 -6.54 -18.49 11.18
C ASN A 91 -5.05 -18.10 11.11
N ILE A 92 -4.20 -19.00 10.60
CA ILE A 92 -2.78 -18.73 10.39
C ILE A 92 -2.58 -17.72 9.26
N LYS A 93 -3.27 -17.89 8.13
CA LYS A 93 -3.24 -16.91 7.02
C LYS A 93 -3.71 -15.53 7.47
N GLU A 94 -4.80 -15.46 8.23
CA GLU A 94 -5.31 -14.21 8.78
C GLU A 94 -4.29 -13.55 9.71
N LYS A 95 -3.69 -14.30 10.64
CA LYS A 95 -2.65 -13.81 11.54
C LYS A 95 -1.44 -13.26 10.77
N ILE A 96 -0.96 -13.98 9.75
CA ILE A 96 0.17 -13.53 8.92
C ILE A 96 -0.19 -12.25 8.17
N MET A 97 -1.40 -12.16 7.61
CA MET A 97 -1.84 -10.97 6.89
C MET A 97 -1.94 -9.76 7.82
N TYR A 98 -2.49 -9.92 9.03
CA TYR A 98 -2.48 -8.86 10.05
C TYR A 98 -1.08 -8.41 10.42
N LYS A 99 -0.15 -9.37 10.59
CA LYS A 99 1.24 -9.08 10.89
C LYS A 99 1.89 -8.27 9.76
N SER A 100 1.77 -8.74 8.53
CA SER A 100 2.33 -8.05 7.35
C SER A 100 1.78 -6.62 7.23
N PHE A 101 0.47 -6.45 7.39
CA PHE A 101 -0.15 -5.14 7.39
C PHE A 101 0.43 -4.22 8.48
N SER A 102 0.48 -4.71 9.72
CA SER A 102 0.99 -3.94 10.86
C SER A 102 2.45 -3.54 10.62
N GLU A 103 3.30 -4.46 10.18
CA GLU A 103 4.73 -4.18 9.94
C GLU A 103 4.92 -3.15 8.81
N LYS A 104 4.19 -3.29 7.69
CA LYS A 104 4.30 -2.37 6.56
C LYS A 104 3.71 -0.99 6.84
N THR A 105 2.61 -0.90 7.57
CA THR A 105 2.06 0.41 7.97
C THR A 105 2.93 1.12 8.99
N LEU A 106 3.45 0.40 10.00
CA LEU A 106 4.38 0.97 10.96
C LEU A 106 5.67 1.47 10.29
N SER A 107 6.13 0.80 9.23
CA SER A 107 7.32 1.25 8.47
C SER A 107 7.14 2.60 7.76
N SER A 108 5.90 3.11 7.64
CA SER A 108 5.61 4.43 7.07
C SER A 108 5.27 5.50 8.10
N ALA A 109 5.22 5.16 9.40
CA ALA A 109 4.76 6.11 10.42
C ALA A 109 5.63 7.39 10.47
N ASP A 110 6.95 7.23 10.44
CA ASP A 110 7.88 8.37 10.44
C ASP A 110 7.81 9.15 9.13
N LYS A 111 7.75 8.46 7.97
CA LYS A 111 7.53 9.08 6.64
C LYS A 111 6.29 9.98 6.63
N ILE A 112 5.17 9.49 7.16
CA ILE A 112 3.91 10.24 7.24
C ILE A 112 4.09 11.49 8.09
N LYS A 113 4.67 11.33 9.29
CA LYS A 113 4.87 12.42 10.24
C LYS A 113 5.75 13.51 9.63
N ASP A 114 6.88 13.12 9.05
CA ASP A 114 7.84 14.02 8.45
C ASP A 114 7.25 14.73 7.23
N THR A 115 6.47 14.02 6.42
CA THR A 115 5.72 14.61 5.29
C THR A 115 4.73 15.67 5.77
N ILE A 116 3.95 15.39 6.81
CA ILE A 116 2.98 16.36 7.35
C ILE A 116 3.70 17.60 7.88
N ILE A 117 4.80 17.42 8.62
CA ILE A 117 5.61 18.55 9.11
C ILE A 117 6.14 19.37 7.94
N MET A 118 6.70 18.71 6.93
CA MET A 118 7.23 19.35 5.73
C MET A 118 6.17 20.20 5.02
N LEU A 119 4.97 19.66 4.81
CA LEU A 119 3.87 20.35 4.12
C LEU A 119 3.31 21.50 4.98
N CYS A 120 3.23 21.35 6.30
CA CYS A 120 2.79 22.43 7.19
C CYS A 120 3.78 23.61 7.29
N GLN A 121 5.06 23.40 6.96
CA GLN A 121 6.07 24.46 6.92
C GLN A 121 6.07 25.24 5.61
N ASP A 122 5.33 24.76 4.61
CA ASP A 122 5.29 25.35 3.27
C ASP A 122 3.99 26.14 3.09
N GLU A 123 4.10 27.43 2.78
CA GLU A 123 2.94 28.32 2.63
C GLU A 123 1.95 27.83 1.55
N LYS A 124 2.42 27.08 0.55
CA LYS A 124 1.56 26.49 -0.48
C LYS A 124 0.59 25.45 0.09
N PHE A 125 1.01 24.67 1.09
CA PHE A 125 0.27 23.53 1.61
C PHE A 125 -0.28 23.74 3.02
N CYS A 126 0.20 24.74 3.75
CA CYS A 126 -0.21 25.08 5.11
C CYS A 126 -1.61 25.71 5.15
N ASN A 127 -2.64 24.86 4.96
CA ASN A 127 -4.05 25.25 4.96
C ASN A 127 -4.91 24.18 5.64
N GLU A 128 -6.23 24.39 5.79
CA GLU A 128 -7.11 23.43 6.47
C GLU A 128 -7.17 22.04 5.81
N LYS A 129 -6.83 21.92 4.51
CA LYS A 129 -6.86 20.64 3.79
C LYS A 129 -5.84 19.65 4.35
N ILE A 130 -4.69 20.12 4.84
CA ILE A 130 -3.65 19.23 5.40
C ILE A 130 -4.06 18.63 6.75
N GLN A 131 -4.81 19.38 7.56
CA GLN A 131 -5.33 18.89 8.84
C GLN A 131 -6.38 17.78 8.65
N LYS A 132 -7.09 17.81 7.52
CA LYS A 132 -8.08 16.82 7.10
C LYS A 132 -7.48 15.72 6.22
N SER A 133 -6.15 15.64 6.13
CA SER A 133 -5.48 14.68 5.25
C SER A 133 -5.86 13.24 5.55
N GLU A 134 -6.00 12.47 4.47
CA GLU A 134 -6.26 11.04 4.50
C GLU A 134 -5.02 10.30 3.98
N ILE A 135 -4.73 9.14 4.56
CA ILE A 135 -3.57 8.32 4.17
C ILE A 135 -4.09 7.09 3.44
N ILE A 136 -3.64 6.90 2.20
CA ILE A 136 -3.91 5.71 1.41
C ILE A 136 -2.63 4.89 1.29
N TYR A 137 -2.69 3.65 1.74
CA TYR A 137 -1.73 2.62 1.39
C TYR A 137 -2.23 1.90 0.14
N LEU A 138 -1.48 2.03 -0.94
CA LEU A 138 -1.79 1.45 -2.23
C LEU A 138 -1.04 0.13 -2.39
N TYR A 139 -1.70 -0.88 -2.92
CA TYR A 139 -1.05 -2.18 -3.20
C TYR A 139 -1.51 -2.75 -4.53
N CYS A 140 -0.66 -3.53 -5.18
CA CYS A 140 -1.03 -4.23 -6.40
C CYS A 140 -1.64 -5.60 -6.10
N ASN A 141 -2.64 -5.94 -6.90
CA ASN A 141 -3.35 -7.20 -6.85
C ASN A 141 -2.43 -8.37 -7.25
N SER A 142 -2.57 -9.50 -6.56
CA SER A 142 -1.87 -10.75 -6.87
C SER A 142 -2.47 -11.56 -8.03
N ASN A 143 -3.59 -11.10 -8.58
CA ASN A 143 -4.54 -11.86 -9.41
C ASN A 143 -5.07 -13.14 -8.73
N ASN A 144 -4.91 -13.27 -7.41
CA ASN A 144 -5.40 -14.38 -6.61
C ASN A 144 -6.55 -13.94 -5.70
N LEU A 145 -7.76 -14.15 -6.21
CA LEU A 145 -9.04 -13.75 -5.60
C LEU A 145 -9.18 -14.10 -4.11
N HIS A 146 -8.55 -15.16 -3.61
CA HIS A 146 -8.65 -15.55 -2.20
C HIS A 146 -7.79 -14.66 -1.29
N VAL A 147 -6.57 -14.35 -1.72
CA VAL A 147 -5.63 -13.52 -0.95
C VAL A 147 -6.11 -12.07 -0.92
N ASP A 148 -6.59 -11.56 -2.06
CA ASP A 148 -7.07 -10.17 -2.13
C ASP A 148 -8.39 -9.96 -1.36
N LYS A 149 -9.25 -10.99 -1.29
CA LYS A 149 -10.46 -10.96 -0.45
C LYS A 149 -10.13 -10.81 1.04
N LEU A 150 -9.09 -11.48 1.51
CA LEU A 150 -8.63 -11.37 2.89
C LEU A 150 -8.21 -9.93 3.22
N LEU A 151 -7.40 -9.30 2.36
CA LEU A 151 -7.03 -7.89 2.52
C LEU A 151 -8.26 -6.97 2.58
N ASN A 152 -9.21 -7.15 1.66
CA ASN A 152 -10.38 -6.29 1.59
C ASN A 152 -11.27 -6.42 2.84
N ILE A 153 -11.49 -7.64 3.35
CA ILE A 153 -12.30 -7.88 4.54
C ILE A 153 -11.65 -7.30 5.79
N MET A 154 -10.33 -7.48 5.94
CA MET A 154 -9.65 -7.13 7.18
C MET A 154 -9.43 -5.62 7.36
N PHE A 155 -9.34 -4.85 6.26
CA PHE A 155 -8.79 -3.49 6.35
C PHE A 155 -9.67 -2.37 5.78
N ASN A 156 -10.81 -2.67 5.13
CA ASN A 156 -11.74 -1.66 4.66
C ASN A 156 -12.81 -1.27 5.70
N SER A 157 -12.38 -0.90 6.91
CA SER A 157 -13.28 -0.25 7.87
C SER A 157 -13.61 1.18 7.42
N LYS A 158 -14.88 1.59 7.46
CA LYS A 158 -15.32 2.89 6.91
C LYS A 158 -14.73 4.11 7.64
N LYS A 159 -14.35 4.00 8.91
CA LYS A 159 -14.04 5.16 9.78
C LYS A 159 -12.54 5.50 9.97
N ALA A 160 -11.61 4.72 9.41
CA ALA A 160 -10.18 4.97 9.62
C ALA A 160 -9.63 6.13 8.77
N LYS A 161 -8.70 6.92 9.32
CA LYS A 161 -7.89 7.92 8.58
C LYS A 161 -6.92 7.28 7.59
N GLN A 162 -6.55 6.03 7.85
CA GLN A 162 -5.72 5.20 6.99
C GLN A 162 -6.60 4.23 6.23
N LYS A 163 -6.33 4.07 4.94
CA LYS A 163 -7.08 3.21 4.04
C LYS A 163 -6.13 2.34 3.25
N ILE A 164 -6.55 1.11 2.98
CA ILE A 164 -5.85 0.26 2.03
C ILE A 164 -6.69 0.20 0.77
N VAL A 165 -6.09 0.58 -0.35
CA VAL A 165 -6.74 0.57 -1.64
C VAL A 165 -5.93 -0.31 -2.57
N GLU A 166 -6.62 -1.20 -3.28
CA GLU A 166 -6.00 -1.98 -4.35
C GLU A 166 -5.85 -1.09 -5.58
N CYS A 167 -4.72 -1.17 -6.26
CA CYS A 167 -4.32 -0.27 -7.35
C CYS A 167 -5.40 -0.05 -8.42
N SER A 168 -6.05 -1.12 -8.89
CA SER A 168 -7.09 -1.04 -9.93
C SER A 168 -8.37 -0.35 -9.44
N LYS A 169 -8.57 -0.25 -8.12
CA LYS A 169 -9.74 0.39 -7.50
C LYS A 169 -9.48 1.84 -7.10
N LEU A 170 -8.27 2.37 -7.31
CA LEU A 170 -7.91 3.72 -6.88
C LEU A 170 -8.83 4.78 -7.50
N ASN A 171 -9.04 4.76 -8.82
CA ASN A 171 -9.90 5.77 -9.48
C ASN A 171 -11.31 5.76 -8.92
N ARG A 172 -11.94 4.58 -8.83
CA ARG A 172 -13.26 4.43 -8.23
C ARG A 172 -13.30 4.90 -6.77
N TYR A 173 -12.22 4.66 -6.01
CA TYR A 173 -12.11 5.16 -4.65
C TYR A 173 -12.11 6.69 -4.60
N LEU A 174 -11.35 7.33 -5.49
CA LEU A 174 -11.24 8.79 -5.57
C LEU A 174 -12.53 9.45 -6.07
N GLU A 175 -13.24 8.85 -7.01
CA GLU A 175 -14.56 9.31 -7.49
C GLU A 175 -15.57 9.37 -6.33
N LEU A 176 -15.62 8.30 -5.51
CA LEU A 176 -16.46 8.25 -4.32
C LEU A 176 -16.07 9.29 -3.26
N LYS A 177 -14.85 9.82 -3.32
CA LYS A 177 -14.32 10.86 -2.44
C LYS A 177 -14.37 12.26 -3.07
N GLN A 178 -14.91 12.39 -4.28
CA GLN A 178 -14.94 13.66 -5.03
C GLN A 178 -13.53 14.25 -5.25
N CYS A 179 -12.56 13.36 -5.49
CA CYS A 179 -11.14 13.68 -5.72
C CYS A 179 -10.70 13.46 -7.18
N SER A 180 -11.61 13.05 -8.07
CA SER A 180 -11.39 12.78 -9.49
C SER A 180 -12.65 13.04 -10.29
#